data_AF-A0A9D6V978-F1
#
_entry.id   AF-A0A9D6V978-F1
#
_cell.length_a   1.000
_cell.length_b   1.000
_cell.length_c   1.000
_cell.angle_alpha   90.00
_cell.angle_beta   90.00
_cell.angle_gamma   90.00
#
_symmetry.space_group_name_H-M   'P 1'
#
loop_
_entity.id
_entity.type
_entity.pdbx_description
1 polymer ?
#
loop_
_entity_poly.entity_id
_entity_poly.type
_entity_poly.pdbx_seq_one_letter_code
_entity_poly.pdbx_strand_id
1 'polypeptide(L)'
;MKPDVILAFSFGGNDEIDIVNWRIGARAKRLAQKYNAPMVIQAEIINKAAQVTPFNGGDYEFNPIVIGSNTAHLSTFQVILEFSKFAEERGWKKVSAVAAPPHCRRCIRDLKKFGFEIFKDSYNSFKDYSIYVWYNIESSQWWTRSLLNWWIREIPLRLLPWRIYKKIARSR
;
A
#
# COMPACT_ATOMS: atom_id res chain seq x y z
N MET A 1 -18.19 -4.39 -12.53
CA MET A 1 -16.74 -4.33 -12.85
C MET A 1 -15.94 -4.43 -11.55
N LYS A 2 -14.95 -5.32 -11.49
CA LYS A 2 -14.10 -5.58 -10.31
C LYS A 2 -12.63 -5.29 -10.62
N PRO A 3 -11.76 -5.04 -9.62
CA PRO A 3 -10.31 -5.06 -9.84
C PRO A 3 -9.81 -6.49 -10.10
N ASP A 4 -8.69 -6.61 -10.79
CA ASP A 4 -7.99 -7.87 -10.97
C ASP A 4 -7.26 -8.28 -9.68
N VAL A 5 -6.83 -7.28 -8.90
CA VAL A 5 -6.06 -7.48 -7.67
C VAL A 5 -6.19 -6.30 -6.72
N ILE A 6 -6.16 -6.59 -5.42
CA ILE A 6 -6.02 -5.59 -4.35
C ILE A 6 -4.53 -5.50 -3.97
N LEU A 7 -3.93 -4.31 -4.07
CA LEU A 7 -2.54 -4.08 -3.66
C LEU A 7 -2.49 -3.16 -2.45
N ALA A 8 -1.98 -3.66 -1.32
CA ALA A 8 -1.92 -2.93 -0.07
C ALA A 8 -0.48 -2.51 0.29
N PHE A 9 -0.30 -1.21 0.55
CA PHE A 9 0.98 -0.58 0.87
C PHE A 9 1.07 -0.19 2.33
N SER A 10 2.18 -0.51 2.99
CA SER A 10 2.39 -0.09 4.38
C SER A 10 2.64 1.41 4.46
N PHE A 11 2.35 1.99 5.62
CA PHE A 11 2.68 3.37 5.92
C PHE A 11 3.34 3.45 7.29
N GLY A 12 4.62 3.83 7.30
CA GLY A 12 5.43 3.85 8.52
C GLY A 12 6.14 2.53 8.79
N GLY A 13 6.71 2.42 9.98
CA GLY A 13 7.46 1.27 10.49
C GLY A 13 6.61 0.17 11.12
N ASN A 14 7.27 -0.93 11.51
CA ASN A 14 6.66 -2.03 12.23
C ASN A 14 6.67 -1.73 13.74
N ASP A 15 5.73 -0.88 14.16
CA ASP A 15 5.57 -0.53 15.57
C ASP A 15 4.52 -1.48 16.20
N GLU A 16 4.70 -1.94 17.45
CA GLU A 16 3.78 -2.89 18.09
C GLU A 16 2.32 -2.36 18.10
N ILE A 17 2.16 -1.03 18.21
CA ILE A 17 0.89 -0.29 18.27
C ILE A 17 0.53 0.35 16.91
N ASP A 18 0.82 -0.33 15.79
CA ASP A 18 0.52 0.24 14.47
C ASP A 18 -0.95 0.08 14.04
N ILE A 19 -1.79 1.03 14.48
CA ILE A 19 -3.19 1.16 14.06
C ILE A 19 -3.34 1.55 12.59
N VAL A 20 -2.31 2.16 11.99
CA VAL A 20 -2.34 2.63 10.60
C VAL A 20 -2.28 1.45 9.65
N ASN A 21 -1.29 0.57 9.82
CA ASN A 21 -1.20 -0.64 9.02
C ASN A 21 -2.35 -1.59 9.30
N TRP A 22 -2.91 -1.63 10.52
CA TRP A 22 -4.16 -2.35 10.77
C TRP A 22 -5.32 -1.83 9.92
N ARG A 23 -5.54 -0.52 9.85
CA ARG A 23 -6.61 0.07 9.00
C ARG A 23 -6.40 -0.25 7.52
N ILE A 24 -5.16 -0.19 7.05
CA ILE A 24 -4.79 -0.56 5.67
C ILE A 24 -5.11 -2.03 5.39
N GLY A 25 -4.64 -2.94 6.26
CA GLY A 25 -4.88 -4.37 6.15
C GLY A 25 -6.36 -4.73 6.20
N ALA A 26 -7.11 -4.15 7.14
CA ALA A 26 -8.54 -4.34 7.26
C ALA A 26 -9.30 -3.89 6.00
N ARG A 27 -8.93 -2.73 5.45
CA ARG A 27 -9.55 -2.23 4.23
C ARG A 27 -9.22 -3.13 3.03
N ALA A 28 -7.97 -3.56 2.90
CA ALA A 28 -7.55 -4.46 1.83
C ALA A 28 -8.30 -5.78 1.87
N LYS A 29 -8.40 -6.42 3.05
CA LYS A 29 -9.16 -7.65 3.26
C LYS A 29 -10.63 -7.48 2.90
N ARG A 30 -11.28 -6.40 3.37
CA ARG A 30 -12.68 -6.10 3.02
C ARG A 30 -12.90 -5.92 1.52
N LEU A 31 -11.97 -5.25 0.82
CA LEU A 31 -12.05 -5.08 -0.63
C LEU A 31 -11.82 -6.40 -1.37
N ALA A 32 -10.87 -7.21 -0.93
CA ALA A 32 -10.61 -8.53 -1.50
C ALA A 32 -11.83 -9.45 -1.38
N GLN A 33 -12.48 -9.43 -0.21
CA GLN A 33 -13.75 -10.13 0.04
C GLN A 33 -14.89 -9.59 -0.84
N LYS A 34 -15.11 -8.27 -0.83
CA LYS A 34 -16.17 -7.60 -1.59
C LYS A 34 -16.09 -7.91 -3.09
N TYR A 35 -14.88 -7.97 -3.64
CA TYR A 35 -14.67 -8.14 -5.08
C TYR A 35 -14.31 -9.57 -5.50
N ASN A 36 -14.15 -10.48 -4.54
CA ASN A 36 -13.57 -11.80 -4.76
C ASN A 36 -12.31 -11.70 -5.65
N ALA A 37 -11.35 -10.91 -5.16
CA ALA A 37 -10.12 -10.58 -5.86
C ALA A 37 -8.91 -11.00 -5.01
N PRO A 38 -7.81 -11.47 -5.65
CA PRO A 38 -6.57 -11.77 -4.96
C PRO A 38 -6.00 -10.52 -4.29
N MET A 39 -5.24 -10.73 -3.23
CA MET A 39 -4.60 -9.67 -2.47
C MET A 39 -3.08 -9.83 -2.53
N VAL A 40 -2.40 -8.73 -2.85
CA VAL A 40 -0.96 -8.58 -2.68
C VAL A 40 -0.74 -7.55 -1.57
N ILE A 41 0.06 -7.91 -0.57
CA ILE A 41 0.23 -7.12 0.64
C ILE A 41 1.70 -6.98 1.01
N GLN A 42 2.08 -5.81 1.49
CA GLN A 42 3.40 -5.61 2.07
C GLN A 42 3.52 -6.35 3.41
N ALA A 43 4.69 -6.96 3.66
CA ALA A 43 4.94 -7.79 4.84
C ALA A 43 4.63 -7.07 6.17
N GLU A 44 4.88 -5.77 6.27
CA GLU A 44 4.62 -4.98 7.49
C GLU A 44 3.12 -4.94 7.87
N ILE A 45 2.21 -5.28 6.95
CA ILE A 45 0.76 -5.25 7.19
C ILE A 45 0.16 -6.64 7.42
N ILE A 46 0.84 -7.72 7.03
CA ILE A 46 0.21 -9.05 6.93
C ILE A 46 -0.41 -9.51 8.26
N ASN A 47 0.33 -9.39 9.36
CA ASN A 47 -0.13 -9.80 10.68
C ASN A 47 -1.35 -8.99 11.14
N LYS A 48 -1.40 -7.70 10.79
CA LYS A 48 -2.53 -6.84 11.12
C LYS A 48 -3.76 -7.16 10.26
N ALA A 49 -3.57 -7.50 8.98
CA ALA A 49 -4.64 -7.93 8.10
C ALA A 49 -5.22 -9.31 8.49
N ALA A 50 -4.38 -10.23 8.97
CA ALA A 50 -4.80 -11.55 9.43
C ALA A 50 -5.77 -11.47 10.62
N GLN A 51 -5.55 -10.53 11.55
CA GLN A 51 -6.38 -10.31 12.74
C GLN A 51 -7.79 -9.77 12.46
N VAL A 52 -8.07 -9.33 11.23
CA VAL A 52 -9.36 -8.71 10.89
C VAL A 52 -10.40 -9.80 10.63
N THR A 53 -11.48 -9.80 11.39
CA THR A 53 -12.59 -10.75 11.20
C THR A 53 -13.23 -10.59 9.80
N PRO A 54 -13.66 -11.67 9.14
CA PRO A 54 -14.35 -11.59 7.87
C PRO A 54 -15.62 -10.74 7.96
N PHE A 55 -15.87 -9.89 6.96
CA PHE A 55 -16.96 -8.92 6.98
C PHE A 55 -18.36 -9.56 7.02
N ASN A 56 -18.49 -10.83 6.64
CA ASN A 56 -19.78 -11.53 6.52
C ASN A 56 -19.83 -12.89 7.24
N GLY A 57 -18.92 -13.17 8.18
CA GLY A 57 -18.92 -14.45 8.93
C GLY A 57 -18.70 -15.72 8.08
N GLY A 58 -18.45 -15.59 6.78
CA GLY A 58 -18.12 -16.72 5.90
C GLY A 58 -16.65 -17.10 5.93
N ASP A 59 -16.36 -18.32 5.47
CA ASP A 59 -15.02 -18.88 5.33
C ASP A 59 -14.26 -18.20 4.17
N TYR A 60 -13.74 -16.99 4.42
CA TYR A 60 -12.77 -16.38 3.53
C TYR A 60 -11.37 -16.88 3.87
N GLU A 61 -10.81 -17.73 3.01
CA GLU A 61 -9.43 -18.17 3.14
C GLU A 61 -8.47 -17.00 2.90
N PHE A 62 -7.78 -16.59 3.96
CA PHE A 62 -6.83 -15.48 3.90
C PHE A 62 -5.48 -15.98 3.40
N ASN A 63 -5.27 -15.94 2.09
CA ASN A 63 -4.01 -16.36 1.45
C ASN A 63 -3.42 -15.24 0.54
N PRO A 64 -2.88 -14.16 1.12
CA PRO A 64 -2.31 -13.08 0.33
C PRO A 64 -0.92 -13.41 -0.21
N ILE A 65 -0.58 -12.84 -1.37
CA ILE A 65 0.81 -12.79 -1.84
C ILE A 65 1.54 -11.70 -1.05
N VAL A 66 2.66 -12.05 -0.42
CA VAL A 66 3.41 -11.16 0.46
C VAL A 66 4.63 -10.59 -0.26
N ILE A 67 4.80 -9.27 -0.20
CA ILE A 67 5.95 -8.55 -0.75
C ILE A 67 6.81 -8.00 0.39
N GLY A 68 8.13 -8.11 0.27
CA GLY A 68 9.08 -7.56 1.25
C GLY A 68 9.29 -8.39 2.52
N SER A 69 9.01 -9.70 2.51
CA SER A 69 9.17 -10.58 3.67
C SER A 69 10.62 -10.73 4.15
N ASN A 70 11.60 -10.48 3.27
CA ASN A 70 13.03 -10.74 3.52
C ASN A 70 13.87 -9.46 3.62
N THR A 71 13.25 -8.28 3.72
CA THR A 71 13.93 -6.98 3.68
C THR A 71 13.38 -6.05 4.76
N ALA A 72 14.26 -5.30 5.43
CA ALA A 72 13.88 -4.43 6.55
C ALA A 72 12.80 -3.38 6.20
N HIS A 73 12.75 -2.91 4.95
CA HIS A 73 11.68 -2.07 4.42
C HIS A 73 11.82 -1.90 2.89
N LEU A 74 10.72 -2.03 2.13
CA LEU A 74 10.70 -1.71 0.70
C LEU A 74 10.10 -0.34 0.44
N SER A 75 10.75 0.44 -0.43
CA SER A 75 10.16 1.67 -0.96
C SER A 75 8.94 1.37 -1.83
N THR A 76 8.06 2.36 -2.00
CA THR A 76 6.87 2.25 -2.87
C THR A 76 7.22 1.77 -4.28
N PHE A 77 8.33 2.24 -4.82
CA PHE A 77 8.80 1.83 -6.14
C PHE A 77 9.21 0.35 -6.17
N GLN A 78 9.93 -0.13 -5.15
CA GLN A 78 10.33 -1.53 -5.06
C GLN A 78 9.13 -2.45 -4.88
N VAL A 79 8.16 -2.06 -4.05
CA VAL A 79 6.89 -2.80 -3.90
C VAL A 79 6.19 -2.93 -5.25
N ILE A 80 6.07 -1.83 -6.01
CA ILE A 80 5.41 -1.85 -7.33
C ILE A 80 6.24 -2.65 -8.35
N LEU A 81 7.58 -2.60 -8.26
CA LEU A 81 8.47 -3.37 -9.12
C LEU A 81 8.31 -4.88 -8.88
N GLU A 82 8.28 -5.32 -7.62
CA GLU A 82 8.02 -6.72 -7.29
C GLU A 82 6.60 -7.14 -7.70
N PHE A 83 5.60 -6.31 -7.36
CA PHE A 83 4.22 -6.52 -7.77
C PHE A 83 4.08 -6.66 -9.29
N SER A 84 4.83 -5.87 -10.08
CA SER A 84 4.73 -5.92 -11.54
C SER A 84 5.11 -7.27 -12.14
N LYS A 85 6.02 -8.01 -11.51
CA LYS A 85 6.39 -9.37 -11.92
C LYS A 85 5.21 -10.33 -11.73
N PHE A 86 4.60 -10.32 -10.56
CA PHE A 86 3.41 -11.13 -10.26
C PHE A 86 2.24 -10.79 -11.17
N ALA A 87 2.05 -9.49 -11.45
CA ALA A 87 0.98 -8.99 -12.28
C ALA A 87 1.16 -9.37 -13.76
N GLU A 88 2.40 -9.39 -14.26
CA GLU A 88 2.72 -9.83 -15.62
C GLU A 88 2.40 -11.32 -15.79
N GLU A 89 2.88 -12.18 -14.89
CA GLU A 89 2.61 -13.62 -14.90
C GLU A 89 1.11 -13.96 -14.87
N ARG A 90 0.30 -13.14 -14.19
CA ARG A 90 -1.13 -13.38 -13.96
C ARG A 90 -2.05 -12.57 -14.87
N GLY A 91 -1.48 -11.75 -15.76
CA GLY A 91 -2.23 -10.86 -16.64
C GLY A 91 -3.02 -9.76 -15.92
N TRP A 92 -2.66 -9.39 -14.69
CA TRP A 92 -3.35 -8.34 -13.94
C TRP A 92 -3.03 -6.95 -14.50
N LYS A 93 -4.07 -6.16 -14.81
CA LYS A 93 -3.94 -4.80 -15.35
C LYS A 93 -4.67 -3.75 -14.49
N LYS A 94 -5.79 -4.12 -13.88
CA LYS A 94 -6.64 -3.24 -13.08
C LYS A 94 -6.42 -3.47 -11.58
N VAL A 95 -5.80 -2.49 -10.93
CA VAL A 95 -5.35 -2.58 -9.53
C VAL A 95 -6.22 -1.70 -8.64
N SER A 96 -6.70 -2.27 -7.52
CA SER A 96 -7.24 -1.48 -6.41
C SER A 96 -6.16 -1.23 -5.36
N ALA A 97 -5.57 -0.04 -5.35
CA ALA A 97 -4.52 0.32 -4.42
C ALA A 97 -5.11 0.74 -3.06
N VAL A 98 -4.63 0.13 -1.98
CA VAL A 98 -4.97 0.49 -0.60
C VAL A 98 -3.73 1.03 0.08
N ALA A 99 -3.76 2.31 0.42
CA ALA A 99 -2.65 2.99 1.07
C ALA A 99 -3.20 4.12 1.95
N ALA A 100 -2.39 4.57 2.92
CA ALA A 100 -2.70 5.77 3.69
C ALA A 100 -2.95 6.98 2.76
N PRO A 101 -3.93 7.86 3.04
CA PRO A 101 -4.20 9.08 2.26
C PRO A 101 -2.97 9.90 1.86
N PRO A 102 -2.00 10.22 2.76
CA PRO A 102 -0.82 11.01 2.38
C PRO A 102 0.06 10.31 1.34
N HIS A 103 0.04 8.98 1.30
CA HIS A 103 0.87 8.12 0.45
C HIS A 103 0.17 7.66 -0.84
N CYS A 104 -1.16 7.58 -0.82
CA CYS A 104 -1.98 7.06 -1.90
C CYS A 104 -1.68 7.71 -3.26
N ARG A 105 -1.46 9.04 -3.28
CA ARG A 105 -1.10 9.78 -4.50
C ARG A 105 0.19 9.25 -5.14
N ARG A 106 1.20 8.92 -4.34
CA ARG A 106 2.48 8.37 -4.83
C ARG A 106 2.29 6.95 -5.36
N CYS A 107 1.58 6.08 -4.63
CA CYS A 107 1.29 4.73 -5.08
C CYS A 107 0.58 4.72 -6.43
N ILE A 108 -0.47 5.54 -6.56
CA ILE A 108 -1.26 5.65 -7.78
C ILE A 108 -0.43 6.21 -8.94
N ARG A 109 0.36 7.27 -8.71
CA ARG A 109 1.27 7.83 -9.71
C ARG A 109 2.20 6.75 -10.24
N ASP A 110 2.86 6.03 -9.34
CA ASP A 110 3.87 5.03 -9.68
C ASP A 110 3.22 3.85 -10.41
N LEU A 111 2.08 3.32 -9.92
CA LEU A 111 1.33 2.26 -10.62
C LEU A 111 0.95 2.67 -12.05
N LYS A 112 0.46 3.90 -12.25
CA LYS A 112 0.17 4.42 -13.60
C LYS A 112 1.42 4.49 -14.48
N LYS A 113 2.57 4.85 -13.91
CA LYS A 113 3.85 4.88 -14.64
C LYS A 113 4.36 3.49 -15.00
N PHE A 114 3.91 2.45 -14.30
CA PHE A 114 4.13 1.04 -14.66
C PHE A 114 3.07 0.49 -15.62
N GLY A 115 2.07 1.31 -16.02
CA GLY A 115 1.05 0.91 -17.00
C GLY A 115 -0.20 0.26 -16.41
N PHE A 116 -0.40 0.32 -15.09
CA PHE A 116 -1.59 -0.21 -14.45
C PHE A 116 -2.79 0.75 -14.53
N GLU A 117 -3.98 0.18 -14.73
CA GLU A 117 -5.25 0.87 -14.56
C GLU A 117 -5.63 0.91 -13.08
N ILE A 118 -6.10 2.06 -12.60
CA ILE A 118 -6.47 2.23 -11.20
C ILE A 118 -7.97 2.06 -11.03
N PHE A 119 -8.36 1.10 -10.20
CA PHE A 119 -9.76 0.87 -9.85
C PHE A 119 -10.29 1.98 -8.94
N LYS A 120 -11.55 2.38 -9.14
CA LYS A 120 -12.18 3.56 -8.50
C LYS A 120 -12.13 3.56 -6.97
N ASP A 121 -12.24 2.39 -6.34
CA ASP A 121 -12.25 2.27 -4.87
C ASP A 121 -10.88 2.58 -4.23
N SER A 122 -9.81 2.71 -5.03
CA SER A 122 -8.47 3.09 -4.54
C SER A 122 -8.45 4.47 -3.87
N TYR A 123 -9.24 5.43 -4.38
CA TYR A 123 -9.25 6.82 -3.91
C TYR A 123 -10.14 7.05 -2.68
N ASN A 124 -11.02 6.11 -2.36
CA ASN A 124 -12.06 6.28 -1.34
C ASN A 124 -11.79 5.50 -0.06
N SER A 125 -10.59 4.93 0.09
CA SER A 125 -10.34 3.94 1.15
C SER A 125 -10.47 4.49 2.57
N PHE A 126 -10.28 5.80 2.79
CA PHE A 126 -10.19 6.39 4.13
C PHE A 126 -10.68 7.84 4.23
N LYS A 127 -11.72 8.22 3.47
CA LYS A 127 -12.19 9.63 3.40
C LYS A 127 -12.61 10.22 4.76
N ASP A 128 -13.05 9.39 5.68
CA ASP A 128 -13.61 9.83 6.97
C ASP A 128 -12.55 9.99 8.08
N TYR A 129 -11.28 9.69 7.78
CA TYR A 129 -10.20 9.77 8.76
C TYR A 129 -9.46 11.10 8.67
N SER A 130 -9.28 11.75 9.83
CA SER A 130 -8.41 12.93 9.95
C SER A 130 -6.99 12.62 9.45
N ILE A 131 -6.34 13.57 8.77
CA ILE A 131 -5.00 13.38 8.20
C ILE A 131 -3.95 13.06 9.27
N TYR A 132 -4.16 13.50 10.51
CA TYR A 132 -3.21 13.32 11.61
C TYR A 132 -3.13 11.88 12.11
N VAL A 133 -4.19 11.08 11.93
CA VAL A 133 -4.22 9.68 12.42
C VAL A 133 -3.25 8.75 11.68
N TRP A 134 -2.66 9.24 10.58
CA TRP A 134 -1.72 8.49 9.75
C TRP A 134 -0.28 8.66 10.23
N TYR A 135 0.01 9.63 11.09
CA TYR A 135 1.35 9.90 11.58
C TYR A 135 1.54 9.37 13.00
N ASN A 136 2.67 8.73 13.25
CA ASN A 136 3.03 8.22 14.58
C ASN A 136 4.44 8.70 14.95
N ILE A 137 4.57 9.46 16.04
CA ILE A 137 5.86 9.98 16.50
C ILE A 137 6.88 8.86 16.78
N GLU A 138 6.40 7.68 17.17
CA GLU A 138 7.22 6.50 17.46
C GLU A 138 7.65 5.74 16.21
N SER A 139 7.16 6.13 15.03
CA SER A 139 7.44 5.39 13.80
C SER A 139 8.93 5.27 13.53
N SER A 140 9.39 4.06 13.21
CA SER A 140 10.78 3.83 12.81
C SER A 140 11.20 4.65 11.58
N GLN A 141 10.23 5.03 10.75
CA GLN A 141 10.42 5.91 9.61
C GLN A 141 10.24 7.38 10.01
N TRP A 142 11.33 8.15 10.10
CA TRP A 142 11.29 9.55 10.57
C TRP A 142 10.31 10.44 9.78
N TRP A 143 10.11 10.15 8.49
CA TRP A 143 9.21 10.90 7.60
C TRP A 143 7.72 10.58 7.81
N THR A 144 7.36 9.54 8.57
CA THR A 144 5.96 9.26 8.96
C THR A 144 5.65 9.69 10.39
N ARG A 145 6.60 10.35 11.07
CA ARG A 145 6.39 10.87 12.43
C ARG A 145 5.50 12.09 12.52
N SER A 146 5.44 12.88 11.45
CA SER A 146 4.62 14.07 11.39
C SER A 146 4.27 14.44 9.95
N LEU A 147 3.22 15.23 9.78
CA LEU A 147 2.81 15.80 8.49
C LEU A 147 3.93 16.65 7.87
N LEU A 148 4.66 17.40 8.69
CA LEU A 148 5.78 18.22 8.23
C LEU A 148 6.92 17.36 7.67
N ASN A 149 7.36 16.35 8.42
CA ASN A 149 8.44 15.45 7.99
C ASN A 149 8.07 14.71 6.70
N TRP A 150 6.79 14.33 6.57
CA TRP A 150 6.27 13.73 5.35
C TRP A 150 6.46 14.65 4.15
N TRP A 151 6.05 15.92 4.25
CA TRP A 151 6.17 16.85 3.14
C TRP A 151 7.62 17.23 2.81
N ILE A 152 8.50 17.35 3.81
CA ILE A 152 9.94 17.57 3.60
C ILE A 152 10.52 16.49 2.68
N ARG A 153 10.10 15.22 2.87
CA ARG A 153 10.51 14.11 1.99
C ARG A 153 9.73 14.08 0.67
N GLU A 154 8.42 14.28 0.73
CA GLU A 154 7.52 14.02 -0.39
C GLU A 154 7.58 15.11 -1.47
N ILE A 155 7.83 16.37 -1.12
CA ILE A 155 7.99 17.47 -2.10
C ILE A 155 9.12 17.16 -3.08
N PRO A 156 10.37 16.88 -2.65
CA PRO A 156 11.45 16.50 -3.56
C PRO A 156 11.08 15.33 -4.47
N LEU A 157 10.49 14.26 -3.92
CA LEU A 157 10.10 13.07 -4.68
C LEU A 157 9.01 13.33 -5.72
N ARG A 158 8.19 14.37 -5.53
CA ARG A 158 7.17 14.80 -6.51
C ARG A 158 7.75 15.65 -7.62
N LEU A 159 8.77 16.45 -7.33
CA LEU A 159 9.40 17.34 -8.30
C LEU A 159 10.44 16.62 -9.17
N LEU A 160 11.00 15.50 -8.70
CA LEU A 160 11.96 14.73 -9.48
C LEU A 160 11.36 14.21 -10.80
N PRO A 161 12.04 14.42 -11.94
CA PRO A 161 11.70 13.75 -13.19
C PRO A 161 11.67 12.22 -13.00
N TRP A 162 10.70 11.55 -13.63
CA TRP A 162 10.46 10.11 -13.43
C TRP A 162 11.71 9.25 -13.63
N ARG A 163 12.55 9.58 -14.63
CA ARG A 163 13.80 8.86 -14.90
C ARG A 163 14.78 8.91 -13.72
N ILE A 164 14.88 10.07 -13.05
CA ILE A 164 15.76 10.28 -11.90
C ILE A 164 15.19 9.57 -10.67
N TYR A 165 13.89 9.75 -10.41
CA TYR A 165 13.19 9.04 -9.33
C TYR A 165 13.38 7.52 -9.42
N LYS A 166 13.18 6.94 -10.62
CA LYS A 166 13.39 5.52 -10.88
C LYS A 166 14.81 5.05 -10.57
N LYS A 167 15.83 5.86 -10.90
CA LYS A 167 17.23 5.53 -10.63
C LYS A 167 17.52 5.49 -9.13
N ILE A 168 17.09 6.52 -8.40
CA ILE A 168 17.27 6.63 -6.94
C ILE A 168 16.51 5.54 -6.19
N ALA A 169 15.30 5.21 -6.64
CA ALA A 169 14.46 4.24 -5.95
C ALA A 169 14.88 2.78 -6.21
N ARG A 170 15.73 2.53 -7.21
CA ARG A 170 16.35 1.21 -7.48
C ARG A 170 17.65 0.98 -6.73
N SER A 171 18.33 2.04 -6.30
CA SER A 171 19.63 1.97 -5.64
C SER A 171 19.54 1.92 -4.11
N ARG A 172 18.33 1.87 -3.57
CA ARG A 172 18.03 1.67 -2.15
C ARG A 172 17.56 0.24 -1.95
#